data_AF-A0A5D2HB61-F1
#
_entry.id   AF-A0A5D2HB61-F1
#
_cell.length_a   1.000
_cell.length_b   1.000
_cell.length_c   1.000
_cell.angle_alpha   90.00
_cell.angle_beta   90.00
_cell.angle_gamma   90.00
#
_symmetry.space_group_name_H-M   'P 1'
#
loop_
_entity.id
_entity.type
_entity.pdbx_description
1 polymer ?
#
loop_
_entity_poly.entity_id
_entity_poly.type
_entity_poly.pdbx_seq_one_letter_code
_entity_poly.pdbx_strand_id
1 'polypeptide(L)'
;MNAKRKRPDTISDSVTEQERIVHEVIQSKQDMGISQQDIKREINLHSNLIAKCIKSLVSKNLIKEVKNIHSRRQKHYMSAEFEPSNEITGGAWYVEGSLDKEYINVLKEQCWRKIYGLKVATLEGIADAIKRSNVSQIELSKQQVEEIVKALVLDNEVMEVRSTGTGEFASIPVGKACYKCAGKRGYGGEPKLGALASIPCGVCPQISRCTPDGMISPITCEYYKKWLEF
;
A
#
# COMPACT_ATOMS: atom_id res chain seq x y z
N MET A 1 -46.16 18.52 -36.26
CA MET A 1 -45.43 18.93 -35.04
C MET A 1 -45.49 17.77 -34.05
N ASN A 2 -44.64 16.73 -34.23
CA ASN A 2 -43.36 16.52 -33.54
C ASN A 2 -43.49 16.60 -32.01
N ALA A 3 -43.08 15.62 -31.19
CA ALA A 3 -42.52 14.30 -31.41
C ALA A 3 -42.69 13.51 -30.09
N LYS A 4 -43.36 12.35 -30.14
CA LYS A 4 -43.32 11.38 -29.03
C LYS A 4 -41.91 10.77 -29.02
N ARG A 5 -41.19 10.99 -27.92
CA ARG A 5 -39.82 10.51 -27.68
C ARG A 5 -39.73 9.01 -28.00
N LYS A 6 -38.88 8.67 -28.98
CA LYS A 6 -38.45 7.30 -29.26
C LYS A 6 -37.73 6.76 -28.03
N ARG A 7 -38.22 5.64 -27.49
CA ARG A 7 -37.43 4.76 -26.61
C ARG A 7 -36.24 4.24 -27.44
N PRO A 8 -35.00 4.21 -26.91
CA PRO A 8 -33.92 3.51 -27.58
C PRO A 8 -34.23 2.02 -27.62
N ASP A 9 -34.15 1.47 -28.82
CA ASP A 9 -34.47 0.09 -29.16
C ASP A 9 -33.55 -0.93 -28.48
N THR A 10 -34.17 -1.92 -27.84
CA THR A 10 -33.91 -3.36 -27.95
C THR A 10 -32.46 -3.86 -27.88
N ILE A 11 -32.03 -4.21 -26.66
CA ILE A 11 -31.03 -5.26 -26.38
C ILE A 11 -31.75 -6.40 -25.61
N SER A 12 -32.83 -6.98 -26.15
CA SER A 12 -33.60 -8.02 -25.44
C SER A 12 -33.40 -9.45 -25.93
N ASP A 13 -32.78 -9.67 -27.09
CA ASP A 13 -32.89 -10.99 -27.76
C ASP A 13 -31.63 -11.85 -27.70
N SER A 14 -30.64 -11.49 -26.88
CA SER A 14 -29.44 -12.33 -26.69
C SER A 14 -29.19 -12.76 -25.25
N VAL A 15 -29.91 -12.23 -24.26
CA VAL A 15 -29.65 -12.47 -22.83
C VAL A 15 -30.74 -13.38 -22.28
N THR A 16 -30.38 -14.59 -21.86
CA THR A 16 -31.35 -15.53 -21.27
C THR A 16 -31.87 -14.96 -19.94
N GLU A 17 -33.10 -15.26 -19.51
CA GLU A 17 -33.64 -14.75 -18.24
C GLU A 17 -32.71 -15.04 -17.04
N GLN A 18 -31.99 -16.17 -17.07
CA GLN A 18 -30.97 -16.51 -16.08
C GLN A 18 -29.73 -15.61 -16.15
N GLU A 19 -29.30 -15.19 -17.34
CA GLU A 19 -28.22 -14.23 -17.50
C GLU A 19 -28.64 -12.84 -17.02
N ARG A 20 -29.92 -12.47 -17.19
CA ARG A 20 -30.49 -11.21 -16.70
C ARG A 20 -30.48 -11.14 -15.17
N ILE A 21 -30.90 -12.21 -14.51
CA ILE A 21 -30.86 -12.33 -13.04
C ILE A 21 -29.42 -12.24 -12.51
N VAL A 22 -28.47 -12.93 -13.15
CA VAL A 22 -27.05 -12.87 -12.76
C VAL A 22 -26.49 -11.45 -12.95
N HIS A 23 -26.84 -10.80 -14.05
CA HIS A 23 -26.40 -9.43 -14.34
C HIS A 23 -26.96 -8.42 -13.32
N GLU A 24 -28.25 -8.52 -12.97
CA GLU A 24 -28.90 -7.64 -11.99
C GLU A 24 -28.25 -7.76 -10.60
N VAL A 25 -27.94 -8.99 -10.17
CA VAL A 25 -27.23 -9.24 -8.91
C VAL A 25 -25.83 -8.62 -8.92
N ILE A 26 -25.07 -8.78 -10.01
CA ILE A 26 -23.74 -8.17 -10.15
C ILE A 26 -23.85 -6.64 -10.14
N GLN A 27 -24.86 -6.09 -10.83
CA GLN A 27 -25.11 -4.64 -10.91
C GLN A 27 -25.51 -4.06 -9.55
N SER A 28 -26.24 -4.82 -8.73
CA SER A 28 -26.65 -4.39 -7.38
C SER A 28 -25.46 -4.13 -6.43
N LYS A 29 -24.31 -4.76 -6.67
CA LYS A 29 -23.09 -4.62 -5.85
C LYS A 29 -22.15 -3.50 -6.31
N GLN A 30 -22.52 -2.78 -7.37
CA GLN A 30 -21.85 -1.57 -7.85
C GLN A 30 -20.32 -1.68 -7.91
N ASP A 31 -19.62 -0.89 -7.11
CA ASP A 31 -18.17 -0.65 -7.11
C ASP A 31 -17.37 -1.69 -6.30
N MET A 32 -18.01 -2.49 -5.45
CA MET A 32 -17.39 -3.57 -4.67
C MET A 32 -17.31 -4.89 -5.44
N GLY A 33 -18.15 -5.05 -6.46
CA GLY A 33 -18.30 -6.29 -7.22
C GLY A 33 -18.73 -7.48 -6.36
N ILE A 34 -18.81 -8.66 -6.97
CA ILE A 34 -19.28 -9.88 -6.29
C ILE A 34 -18.49 -11.11 -6.73
N SER A 35 -18.24 -12.03 -5.79
CA SER A 35 -17.57 -13.29 -6.07
C SER A 35 -18.55 -14.32 -6.65
N GLN A 36 -18.06 -15.30 -7.40
CA GLN A 36 -18.90 -16.40 -7.87
C GLN A 36 -19.56 -17.19 -6.73
N GLN A 37 -18.94 -17.23 -5.55
CA GLN A 37 -19.49 -17.90 -4.37
C GLN A 37 -20.64 -17.10 -3.76
N ASP A 38 -20.52 -15.78 -3.69
CA ASP A 38 -21.57 -14.92 -3.16
C ASP A 38 -22.74 -14.78 -4.13
N ILE A 39 -22.47 -14.77 -5.44
CA ILE A 39 -23.50 -14.94 -6.46
C ILE A 39 -24.29 -16.22 -6.16
N LYS A 40 -23.63 -17.37 -5.96
CA LYS A 40 -24.31 -18.64 -5.64
C LYS A 40 -25.14 -18.58 -4.34
N ARG A 41 -24.76 -17.75 -3.36
CA ARG A 41 -25.52 -17.60 -2.12
C ARG A 41 -26.77 -16.74 -2.32
N GLU A 42 -26.69 -15.75 -3.20
CA GLU A 42 -27.82 -14.86 -3.51
C GLU A 42 -28.78 -15.47 -4.56
N ILE A 43 -28.26 -16.26 -5.49
CA ILE A 43 -29.04 -16.95 -6.50
C ILE A 43 -29.02 -18.46 -6.31
N ASN A 44 -30.21 -19.06 -6.20
CA ASN A 44 -30.38 -20.50 -6.03
C ASN A 44 -30.21 -21.27 -7.36
N LEU A 45 -29.08 -21.05 -8.03
CA LEU A 45 -28.72 -21.62 -9.33
C LEU A 45 -27.52 -22.56 -9.22
N HIS A 46 -27.48 -23.57 -10.09
CA HIS A 46 -26.36 -24.51 -10.14
C HIS A 46 -25.05 -23.82 -10.57
N SER A 47 -23.95 -24.18 -9.92
CA SER A 47 -22.63 -23.58 -10.14
C SER A 47 -22.16 -23.61 -11.61
N ASN A 48 -22.54 -24.64 -12.36
CA ASN A 48 -22.21 -24.78 -13.79
C ASN A 48 -22.96 -23.76 -14.67
N LEU A 49 -24.21 -23.44 -14.32
CA LEU A 49 -25.01 -22.44 -15.05
C LEU A 49 -24.49 -21.04 -14.76
N ILE A 50 -24.15 -20.74 -13.51
CA ILE A 50 -23.53 -19.47 -13.12
C ILE A 50 -22.21 -19.26 -13.88
N ALA A 51 -21.36 -20.28 -13.96
CA ALA A 51 -20.10 -20.20 -14.70
C ALA A 51 -20.30 -19.93 -16.21
N LYS A 52 -21.34 -20.52 -16.83
CA LYS A 52 -21.70 -20.26 -18.22
C LYS A 52 -22.24 -18.85 -18.43
N CYS A 53 -23.14 -18.39 -17.56
CA CYS A 53 -23.71 -17.05 -17.63
C CYS A 53 -22.61 -15.98 -17.48
N ILE A 54 -21.71 -16.14 -16.51
CA ILE A 54 -20.56 -15.24 -16.33
C ILE A 54 -19.71 -15.19 -17.60
N LYS A 55 -19.34 -16.33 -18.19
CA LYS A 55 -18.55 -16.35 -19.45
C LYS A 55 -19.27 -15.64 -20.60
N SER A 56 -20.57 -15.86 -20.73
CA SER A 56 -21.42 -15.19 -21.74
C SER A 56 -21.47 -13.68 -21.52
N LEU A 57 -21.73 -13.24 -20.29
CA LEU A 57 -21.78 -11.82 -19.91
C LEU A 57 -20.43 -11.11 -20.07
N VAL A 58 -19.31 -11.79 -19.78
CA VAL A 58 -17.95 -11.28 -20.06
C VAL A 58 -17.72 -11.17 -21.56
N SER A 59 -18.10 -12.19 -22.36
CA SER A 59 -17.93 -12.15 -23.82
C SER A 59 -18.75 -11.05 -24.49
N LYS A 60 -19.88 -10.66 -23.88
CA LYS A 60 -20.74 -9.56 -24.32
C LYS A 60 -20.30 -8.19 -23.80
N ASN A 61 -19.18 -8.10 -23.07
CA ASN A 61 -18.68 -6.89 -22.41
C ASN A 61 -19.70 -6.20 -21.47
N LEU A 62 -20.63 -6.97 -20.89
CA LEU A 62 -21.58 -6.44 -19.89
C LEU A 62 -20.98 -6.45 -18.48
N ILE A 63 -20.08 -7.39 -18.21
CA ILE A 63 -19.36 -7.49 -16.93
C ILE A 63 -17.86 -7.64 -17.18
N LYS A 64 -17.06 -7.17 -16.23
CA LYS A 64 -15.59 -7.31 -16.22
C LYS A 64 -15.11 -8.07 -15.00
N GLU A 65 -14.02 -8.82 -15.16
CA GLU A 65 -13.35 -9.53 -14.08
C GLU A 65 -12.38 -8.57 -13.37
N VAL A 66 -12.51 -8.43 -12.06
CA VAL A 66 -11.63 -7.61 -11.23
C VAL A 66 -10.98 -8.47 -10.15
N LYS A 67 -9.68 -8.26 -9.96
CA LYS A 67 -8.91 -8.91 -8.91
C LYS A 67 -9.11 -8.12 -7.61
N ASN A 68 -9.62 -8.77 -6.57
CA ASN A 68 -9.78 -8.17 -5.25
C ASN A 68 -8.53 -8.45 -4.39
N ILE A 69 -7.98 -7.41 -3.76
CA ILE A 69 -6.77 -7.52 -2.91
C ILE A 69 -7.02 -8.29 -1.62
N HIS A 70 -8.21 -8.17 -1.04
CA HIS A 70 -8.61 -8.92 0.15
C HIS A 70 -8.76 -10.42 -0.17
N SER A 71 -9.15 -10.75 -1.40
CA SER A 71 -9.46 -12.10 -1.85
C SER A 71 -8.69 -12.50 -3.10
N ARG A 72 -7.35 -12.53 -3.03
CA ARG A 72 -6.46 -12.84 -4.18
C ARG A 72 -6.75 -14.17 -4.90
N ARG A 73 -7.42 -15.13 -4.25
CA ARG A 73 -7.77 -16.44 -4.84
C ARG A 73 -9.15 -16.44 -5.50
N GLN A 74 -10.00 -15.46 -5.24
CA GLN A 74 -11.38 -15.44 -5.72
C GLN A 74 -11.55 -14.36 -6.78
N LYS A 75 -12.16 -14.73 -7.90
CA LYS A 75 -12.50 -13.79 -8.98
C LYS A 75 -13.73 -12.99 -8.58
N HIS A 76 -13.63 -11.67 -8.63
CA HIS A 76 -14.77 -10.77 -8.48
C HIS A 76 -15.23 -10.29 -9.84
N TYR A 77 -16.53 -10.13 -10.00
CA TYR A 77 -17.15 -9.61 -11.22
C TYR A 77 -17.91 -8.34 -10.89
N MET A 78 -17.86 -7.37 -11.79
CA MET A 78 -18.63 -6.13 -11.71
C MET A 78 -19.17 -5.75 -13.08
N SER A 79 -20.19 -4.90 -13.12
CA SER A 79 -20.67 -4.36 -14.38
C SER A 79 -19.55 -3.58 -15.09
N ALA A 80 -19.50 -3.65 -16.42
CA ALA A 80 -18.51 -2.94 -17.21
C ALA A 80 -18.56 -1.43 -16.98
N GLU A 81 -19.76 -0.91 -16.68
CA GLU A 81 -20.04 0.51 -16.43
C GLU A 81 -19.44 1.05 -15.12
N PHE A 82 -19.15 0.20 -14.14
CA PHE A 82 -18.67 0.65 -12.83
C PHE A 82 -17.15 0.61 -12.74
N GLU A 83 -16.54 1.67 -12.20
CA GLU A 83 -15.13 1.66 -11.84
C GLU A 83 -14.94 0.97 -10.48
N PRO A 84 -13.91 0.11 -10.34
CA PRO A 84 -13.67 -0.59 -9.10
C PRO A 84 -13.28 0.37 -7.97
N SER A 85 -13.84 0.18 -6.78
CA SER A 85 -13.53 1.04 -5.63
C SER A 85 -12.07 0.88 -5.16
N ASN A 86 -11.55 1.91 -4.48
CA ASN A 86 -10.21 1.86 -3.86
C ASN A 86 -10.10 0.75 -2.80
N GLU A 87 -11.20 0.26 -2.24
CA GLU A 87 -11.19 -0.80 -1.24
C GLU A 87 -10.88 -2.16 -1.87
N ILE A 88 -11.36 -2.42 -3.09
CA ILE A 88 -11.09 -3.68 -3.80
C ILE A 88 -9.81 -3.62 -4.63
N THR A 89 -9.47 -2.44 -5.17
CA THR A 89 -8.25 -2.20 -5.95
C THR A 89 -7.07 -1.79 -5.11
N GLY A 90 -7.26 -1.46 -3.83
CA GLY A 90 -6.18 -1.06 -2.90
C GLY A 90 -5.66 0.34 -3.15
N GLY A 91 -6.32 1.10 -4.02
CA GLY A 91 -5.96 2.45 -4.40
C GLY A 91 -4.73 2.52 -5.31
N ALA A 92 -4.11 3.69 -5.37
CA ALA A 92 -3.06 4.01 -6.35
C ALA A 92 -1.73 3.25 -6.15
N TRP A 93 -1.61 2.45 -5.10
CA TRP A 93 -0.41 1.65 -4.81
C TRP A 93 -0.44 0.26 -5.45
N TYR A 94 -1.57 -0.13 -6.05
CA TYR A 94 -1.76 -1.45 -6.58
C TYR A 94 -2.05 -1.40 -8.08
N VAL A 95 -1.35 -2.27 -8.81
CA VAL A 95 -1.56 -2.50 -10.23
C VAL A 95 -1.95 -3.97 -10.39
N GLU A 96 -3.12 -4.20 -10.99
CA GLU A 96 -3.69 -5.54 -11.20
C GLU A 96 -3.77 -6.42 -9.94
N GLY A 97 -4.06 -5.83 -8.79
CA GLY A 97 -4.18 -6.55 -7.51
C GLY A 97 -2.85 -6.92 -6.86
N SER A 98 -1.73 -6.42 -7.38
CA SER A 98 -0.41 -6.53 -6.77
C SER A 98 0.10 -5.15 -6.35
N LEU A 99 0.75 -5.08 -5.18
CA LEU A 99 1.34 -3.85 -4.69
C LEU A 99 2.55 -3.50 -5.55
N ASP A 100 2.54 -2.31 -6.15
CA ASP A 100 3.62 -1.80 -6.98
C ASP A 100 4.78 -1.30 -6.09
N LYS A 101 5.57 -2.26 -5.62
CA LYS A 101 6.74 -1.99 -4.77
C LYS A 101 7.80 -1.17 -5.49
N GLU A 102 7.93 -1.33 -6.80
CA GLU A 102 8.93 -0.64 -7.61
C GLU A 102 8.59 0.85 -7.67
N TYR A 103 7.33 1.18 -7.99
CA TYR A 103 6.84 2.55 -7.97
C TYR A 103 6.96 3.19 -6.58
N ILE A 104 6.53 2.48 -5.53
CA ILE A 104 6.66 2.97 -4.14
C ILE A 104 8.12 3.27 -3.80
N ASN A 105 9.06 2.38 -4.16
CA ASN A 105 10.48 2.58 -3.89
C ASN A 105 11.06 3.77 -4.66
N VAL A 106 10.65 3.96 -5.92
CA VAL A 106 11.02 5.16 -6.69
C VAL A 106 10.52 6.43 -6.00
N LEU A 107 9.28 6.46 -5.53
CA LEU A 107 8.75 7.62 -4.80
C LEU A 107 9.46 7.84 -3.47
N LYS A 108 9.73 6.78 -2.71
CA LYS A 108 10.51 6.85 -1.46
C LYS A 108 11.88 7.49 -1.72
N GLU A 109 12.58 7.04 -2.77
CA GLU A 109 13.87 7.58 -3.18
C GLU A 109 13.80 9.07 -3.53
N GLN A 110 12.78 9.48 -4.29
CA GLN A 110 12.60 10.89 -4.66
C GLN A 110 12.27 11.77 -3.44
N CYS A 111 11.32 11.34 -2.60
CA CYS A 111 10.98 12.01 -1.35
C CYS A 111 12.23 12.21 -0.50
N TRP A 112 12.98 11.13 -0.26
CA TRP A 112 14.20 11.16 0.53
C TRP A 112 15.24 12.11 -0.05
N ARG A 113 15.49 12.06 -1.37
CA ARG A 113 16.45 12.93 -2.05
C ARG A 113 16.10 14.41 -1.94
N LYS A 114 14.81 14.74 -2.00
CA LYS A 114 14.34 16.12 -1.82
C LYS A 114 14.51 16.58 -0.37
N ILE A 115 14.18 15.74 0.61
CA ILE A 115 14.38 16.05 2.03
C ILE A 115 15.88 16.24 2.33
N TYR A 116 16.73 15.36 1.79
CA TYR A 116 18.19 15.45 1.95
C TYR A 116 18.76 16.75 1.37
N GLY A 117 18.33 17.13 0.15
CA GLY A 117 18.77 18.36 -0.49
C GLY A 117 18.32 19.64 0.22
N LEU A 118 17.11 19.62 0.80
CA LEU A 118 16.54 20.78 1.52
C LEU A 118 16.99 20.85 2.99
N LYS A 119 17.67 19.82 3.51
CA LYS A 119 17.98 19.57 4.94
C LYS A 119 16.76 19.38 5.83
N VAL A 120 15.75 20.23 5.67
CA VAL A 120 14.45 20.19 6.34
C VAL A 120 13.37 20.48 5.31
N ALA A 121 12.32 19.65 5.28
CA ALA A 121 11.19 19.85 4.37
C ALA A 121 9.85 19.66 5.09
N THR A 122 8.84 20.43 4.73
CA THR A 122 7.45 20.21 5.15
C THR A 122 6.75 19.25 4.20
N LEU A 123 5.64 18.66 4.63
CA LEU A 123 4.82 17.81 3.76
C LEU A 123 4.40 18.53 2.47
N GLU A 124 4.01 19.80 2.58
CA GLU A 124 3.68 20.67 1.44
C GLU A 124 4.90 20.87 0.53
N GLY A 125 6.07 21.17 1.11
CA GLY A 125 7.30 21.33 0.35
C GLY A 125 7.71 20.07 -0.40
N ILE A 126 7.51 18.89 0.20
CA ILE A 126 7.77 17.59 -0.43
C ILE A 126 6.77 17.36 -1.57
N ALA A 127 5.48 17.54 -1.33
CA ALA A 127 4.43 17.37 -2.34
C ALA A 127 4.66 18.29 -3.56
N ASP A 128 4.96 19.56 -3.32
CA ASP A 128 5.24 20.53 -4.40
C ASP A 128 6.53 20.20 -5.15
N ALA A 129 7.56 19.70 -4.45
CA ALA A 129 8.80 19.27 -5.08
C ALA A 129 8.61 18.06 -5.98
N ILE A 130 7.75 17.12 -5.60
CA ILE A 130 7.40 15.93 -6.40
C ILE A 130 6.61 16.36 -7.63
N LYS A 131 5.59 17.21 -7.46
CA LYS A 131 4.79 17.76 -8.58
C LYS A 131 5.67 18.45 -9.61
N ARG A 132 6.62 19.28 -9.18
CA ARG A 132 7.57 19.96 -10.08
C ARG A 132 8.52 19.02 -10.81
N SER A 133 8.82 17.85 -10.22
CA SER A 133 9.76 16.91 -10.80
C SER A 133 9.20 16.08 -11.96
N ASN A 134 7.87 16.07 -12.16
CA ASN A 134 7.17 15.38 -13.24
C ASN A 134 7.56 13.88 -13.40
N VAL A 135 8.00 13.24 -12.31
CA VAL A 135 8.55 11.88 -12.30
C VAL A 135 7.45 10.80 -12.39
N SER A 136 6.21 11.17 -12.08
CA SER A 136 5.07 10.25 -12.11
C SER A 136 4.11 10.63 -13.23
N GLN A 137 3.71 9.66 -14.06
CA GLN A 137 2.57 9.82 -14.98
C GLN A 137 1.23 9.97 -14.24
N ILE A 138 1.22 9.76 -12.92
CA ILE A 138 0.05 9.76 -12.05
C ILE A 138 0.12 11.00 -11.14
N GLU A 139 -0.96 11.79 -11.10
CA GLU A 139 -1.11 12.90 -10.16
C GLU A 139 -1.11 12.37 -8.71
N LEU A 140 -0.02 12.61 -7.98
CA LEU A 140 0.08 12.23 -6.57
C LEU A 140 -0.70 13.21 -5.69
N SER A 141 -1.62 12.65 -4.90
CA SER A 141 -2.38 13.40 -3.90
C SER A 141 -1.52 13.72 -2.67
N LYS A 142 -1.94 14.73 -1.88
CA LYS A 142 -1.24 15.06 -0.61
C LYS A 142 -1.22 13.88 0.36
N GLN A 143 -2.29 13.08 0.39
CA GLN A 143 -2.39 11.89 1.24
C GLN A 143 -1.40 10.80 0.82
N GLN A 144 -1.23 10.59 -0.48
CA GLN A 144 -0.26 9.60 -0.99
C GLN A 144 1.17 9.99 -0.64
N VAL A 145 1.51 11.27 -0.75
CA VAL A 145 2.82 11.78 -0.33
C VAL A 145 3.01 11.58 1.18
N GLU A 146 1.98 11.84 1.98
CA GLU A 146 2.00 11.60 3.43
C GLU A 146 2.27 10.13 3.77
N GLU A 147 1.61 9.20 3.10
CA GLU A 147 1.80 7.75 3.30
C GLU A 147 3.24 7.33 2.98
N ILE A 148 3.81 7.82 1.88
CA ILE A 148 5.21 7.55 1.52
C ILE A 148 6.17 8.12 2.56
N VAL A 149 5.94 9.36 3.02
CA VAL A 149 6.79 9.99 4.04
C VAL A 149 6.67 9.25 5.37
N LYS A 150 5.47 8.83 5.79
CA LYS A 150 5.28 7.99 6.97
C LYS A 150 6.02 6.67 6.84
N ALA A 151 5.98 6.03 5.67
CA ALA A 151 6.76 4.82 5.43
C ALA A 151 8.28 5.07 5.59
N LEU A 152 8.80 6.17 5.07
CA LEU A 152 10.22 6.56 5.26
C LEU A 152 10.57 6.83 6.74
N VAL A 153 9.61 7.34 7.52
CA VAL A 153 9.77 7.52 8.97
C VAL A 153 9.81 6.18 9.69
N LEU A 154 8.93 5.25 9.34
CA LEU A 154 8.92 3.89 9.88
C LEU A 154 10.20 3.12 9.52
N ASP A 155 10.75 3.35 8.33
CA ASP A 155 12.02 2.79 7.88
C ASP A 155 13.25 3.47 8.54
N ASN A 156 13.03 4.44 9.45
CA ASN A 156 14.08 5.26 10.09
C ASN A 156 15.02 5.98 9.11
N GLU A 157 14.60 6.22 7.87
CA GLU A 157 15.40 6.97 6.89
C GLU A 157 15.17 8.48 7.02
N VAL A 158 13.96 8.84 7.46
CA VAL A 158 13.50 10.20 7.70
C VAL A 158 12.97 10.28 9.13
N MET A 159 13.07 11.44 9.75
CA MET A 159 12.52 11.68 11.08
C MET A 159 11.64 12.92 11.07
N GLU A 160 10.49 12.80 11.72
CA GLU A 160 9.58 13.91 11.95
C GLU A 160 10.10 14.79 13.10
N VAL A 161 10.12 16.09 12.87
CA VAL A 161 10.59 17.11 13.81
C VAL A 161 9.64 18.30 13.80
N ARG A 162 9.54 19.01 14.93
CA ARG A 162 8.80 20.28 15.00
C ARG A 162 9.74 21.44 14.74
N SER A 163 9.30 22.40 13.91
CA SER A 163 10.06 23.60 13.62
C SER A 163 10.33 24.42 14.89
N THR A 164 11.59 24.79 15.10
CA THR A 164 12.01 25.75 16.15
C THR A 164 11.99 27.21 15.66
N GLY A 165 11.64 27.45 14.39
CA GLY A 165 11.64 28.78 13.74
C GLY A 165 13.01 29.45 13.65
N THR A 166 14.09 28.72 13.91
CA THR A 166 15.47 29.24 13.99
C THR A 166 16.42 28.32 13.24
N GLY A 167 17.52 28.87 12.71
CA GLY A 167 18.51 28.11 11.94
C GLY A 167 17.92 27.45 10.70
N GLU A 168 18.06 26.13 10.59
CA GLU A 168 17.54 25.33 9.46
C GLU A 168 16.00 25.35 9.35
N PHE A 169 15.31 25.84 10.38
CA PHE A 169 13.85 25.98 10.44
C PHE A 169 13.37 27.42 10.18
N ALA A 170 14.24 28.36 9.83
CA ALA A 170 13.90 29.78 9.73
C ALA A 170 12.77 30.08 8.72
N SER A 171 12.62 29.26 7.68
CA SER A 171 11.57 29.41 6.66
C SER A 171 10.24 28.75 7.04
N ILE A 172 10.12 28.15 8.23
CA ILE A 172 8.98 27.34 8.63
C ILE A 172 8.40 27.86 9.96
N PRO A 173 7.07 28.10 10.05
CA PRO A 173 6.43 28.53 11.29
C PRO A 173 6.74 27.61 12.47
N VAL A 174 6.99 28.21 13.64
CA VAL A 174 7.28 27.49 14.89
C VAL A 174 6.18 26.48 15.19
N GLY A 175 6.59 25.26 15.56
CA GLY A 175 5.67 24.17 15.93
C GLY A 175 5.08 23.38 14.76
N LYS A 176 5.30 23.80 13.50
CA LYS A 176 4.86 23.05 12.31
C LYS A 176 5.68 21.76 12.15
N ALA A 177 5.02 20.67 11.79
CA ALA A 177 5.66 19.39 11.51
C ALA A 177 6.51 19.46 10.23
N CYS A 178 7.73 18.98 10.34
CA CYS A 178 8.75 18.96 9.30
C CYS A 178 9.47 17.62 9.31
N TYR A 179 10.20 17.33 8.25
CA TYR A 179 10.93 16.09 8.06
C TYR A 179 12.38 16.41 7.75
N LYS A 180 13.29 15.65 8.37
CA LYS A 180 14.73 15.69 8.08
C LYS A 180 15.25 14.27 7.92
N CYS A 181 16.35 14.09 7.19
CA CYS A 181 16.97 12.76 7.08
C CYS A 181 17.55 12.34 8.44
N ALA A 182 17.28 11.09 8.86
CA ALA A 182 17.75 10.56 10.14
C ALA A 182 19.25 10.17 10.12
N GLY A 183 19.85 10.08 8.93
CA GLY A 183 21.28 9.85 8.70
C GLY A 183 21.62 9.87 7.21
N LYS A 184 22.91 9.77 6.86
CA LYS A 184 23.31 9.55 5.45
C LYS A 184 22.77 8.19 5.01
N ARG A 185 22.02 8.11 3.90
CA ARG A 185 21.92 6.86 3.14
C ARG A 185 23.32 6.56 2.63
N GLY A 186 24.05 5.73 3.35
CA GLY A 186 25.28 5.17 2.85
C GLY A 186 24.90 4.15 1.78
N TYR A 187 25.06 4.50 0.50
CA TYR A 187 25.58 3.51 -0.42
C TYR A 187 26.86 2.95 0.23
N GLY A 188 26.77 1.80 0.90
CA GLY A 188 27.90 1.14 1.55
C GLY A 188 28.18 1.49 3.02
N GLY A 189 27.22 2.05 3.76
CA GLY A 189 27.33 2.15 5.23
C GLY A 189 26.29 1.25 5.87
N GLU A 190 26.68 0.06 6.30
CA GLU A 190 25.82 -0.80 7.13
C GLU A 190 25.20 0.05 8.26
N PRO A 191 23.92 -0.16 8.61
CA PRO A 191 23.37 0.45 9.81
C PRO A 191 24.36 0.16 10.93
N LYS A 192 24.88 1.19 11.59
CA LYS A 192 25.81 1.00 12.71
C LYS A 192 25.05 0.18 13.75
N LEU A 193 25.21 -1.14 13.72
CA LEU A 193 24.70 -2.02 14.74
C LEU A 193 25.22 -1.42 16.05
N GLY A 194 24.31 -1.11 16.97
CA GLY A 194 24.71 -0.63 18.28
C GLY A 194 25.72 -1.63 18.86
N ALA A 195 26.73 -1.16 19.59
CA ALA A 195 27.80 -2.03 20.10
C ALA A 195 27.29 -3.25 20.90
N LEU A 196 26.08 -3.15 21.45
CA LEU A 196 25.38 -4.25 22.13
C LEU A 196 24.85 -5.32 21.17
N ALA A 197 24.41 -4.96 19.96
CA ALA A 197 23.96 -5.91 18.95
C ALA A 197 25.10 -6.74 18.34
N SER A 198 26.35 -6.28 18.47
CA SER A 198 27.54 -7.00 17.99
C SER A 198 28.16 -7.94 19.02
N ILE A 199 27.64 -7.99 20.25
CA ILE A 199 28.18 -8.85 21.32
C ILE A 199 27.05 -9.69 21.95
N PRO A 200 27.34 -10.90 22.46
CA PRO A 200 26.32 -11.77 23.02
C PRO A 200 25.59 -11.17 24.24
N CYS A 201 26.18 -10.16 24.90
CA CYS A 201 25.58 -9.48 26.05
C CYS A 201 24.32 -8.68 25.69
N GLY A 202 24.20 -8.13 24.48
CA GLY A 202 23.05 -7.29 24.11
C GLY A 202 21.74 -8.05 23.96
N VAL A 203 21.80 -9.38 23.81
CA VAL A 203 20.65 -10.28 23.72
C VAL A 203 20.63 -11.32 24.85
N CYS A 204 21.50 -11.19 25.85
CA CYS A 204 21.63 -12.17 26.92
C CYS A 204 20.39 -12.15 27.83
N PRO A 205 19.63 -13.26 27.95
CA PRO A 205 18.41 -13.30 28.76
C PRO A 205 18.68 -13.22 30.27
N GLN A 206 19.94 -13.44 30.69
CA GLN A 206 20.36 -13.44 32.09
C GLN A 206 21.28 -12.25 32.42
N ILE A 207 21.35 -11.22 31.57
CA ILE A 207 22.28 -10.08 31.74
C ILE A 207 22.11 -9.37 33.09
N SER A 208 20.88 -9.29 33.59
CA SER A 208 20.55 -8.67 34.88
C SER A 208 21.08 -9.45 36.10
N ARG A 209 21.46 -10.71 35.91
CA ARG A 209 22.01 -11.60 36.95
C ARG A 209 23.50 -11.88 36.76
N CYS A 210 24.11 -11.29 35.73
CA CYS A 210 25.51 -11.49 35.38
C CYS A 210 26.39 -10.56 36.22
N THR A 211 27.17 -11.12 37.13
CA THR A 211 28.13 -10.36 37.97
C THR A 211 29.47 -11.09 38.02
N PRO A 212 30.61 -10.38 38.20
CA PRO A 212 31.94 -11.00 38.23
C PRO A 212 32.04 -12.20 39.19
N ASP A 213 31.45 -12.07 40.39
CA ASP A 213 31.48 -13.08 41.45
C ASP A 213 30.17 -13.90 41.57
N GLY A 214 29.26 -13.78 40.60
CA GLY A 214 27.96 -14.46 40.62
C GLY A 214 27.99 -15.87 40.04
N MET A 215 26.93 -16.64 40.29
CA MET A 215 26.73 -17.95 39.63
C MET A 215 26.67 -17.82 38.10
N ILE A 216 26.14 -16.70 37.61
CA ILE A 216 26.22 -16.30 36.21
C ILE A 216 27.29 -15.21 36.16
N SER A 217 28.45 -15.52 35.59
CA SER A 217 29.61 -14.63 35.56
C SER A 217 30.11 -14.42 34.15
N PRO A 218 30.60 -13.21 33.81
CA PRO A 218 31.26 -12.98 32.52
C PRO A 218 32.51 -13.86 32.36
N ILE A 219 33.16 -14.27 33.45
CA ILE A 219 34.38 -15.09 33.45
C ILE A 219 34.09 -16.52 32.96
N THR A 220 32.96 -17.09 33.36
CA THR A 220 32.54 -18.47 33.04
C THR A 220 31.45 -18.51 31.95
N CYS A 221 31.19 -17.39 31.27
CA CYS A 221 30.08 -17.25 30.34
C CYS A 221 30.26 -18.09 29.06
N GLU A 222 29.41 -19.10 28.88
CA GLU A 222 29.42 -19.93 27.66
C GLU A 222 29.11 -19.14 26.38
N TYR A 223 28.21 -18.15 26.45
CA TYR A 223 27.87 -17.32 25.29
C TYR A 223 29.06 -16.49 24.82
N TYR A 224 29.84 -15.95 25.76
CA TYR A 224 31.02 -15.16 25.46
C TYR A 224 32.15 -16.03 24.92
N LYS A 225 32.35 -17.22 25.51
CA LYS A 225 33.33 -18.20 25.03
C LYS A 225 33.05 -18.65 23.60
N LYS A 226 31.80 -19.07 23.31
CA LYS A 226 31.39 -19.46 21.94
C LYS A 226 31.54 -18.32 20.94
N TRP A 227 31.28 -17.09 21.35
CA TRP A 227 31.41 -15.92 20.47
C TRP A 227 32.87 -15.58 20.14
N LEU A 228 33.82 -15.82 21.06
CA LEU A 228 35.25 -15.61 20.84
C LEU A 228 35.95 -16.74 20.06
N GLU A 229 35.29 -17.89 19.91
CA GLU A 229 35.84 -19.06 19.19
C GLU A 229 35.65 -18.97 17.65
N PHE A 230 34.97 -17.93 17.15
CA PHE A 230 34.82 -17.59 15.72
C PHE A 230 35.70 -16.40 15.35
#